data_AF-A0A8I1Q3M5-F1
#
_entry.id   AF-A0A8I1Q3M5-F1
#
_cell.length_a   1.000
_cell.length_b   1.000
_cell.length_c   1.000
_cell.angle_alpha   90.00
_cell.angle_beta   90.00
_cell.angle_gamma   90.00
#
_symmetry.space_group_name_H-M   'P 1'
#
loop_
_entity.id
_entity.type
_entity.pdbx_description
1 polymer ?
#
loop_
_entity_poly.entity_id
_entity_poly.type
_entity_poly.pdbx_seq_one_letter_code
_entity_poly.pdbx_strand_id
1 'polypeptide(L)' 'GQRYDVLWNALEPGQWLIHCHINHHTTNNNVETDGAGGLTMIINVTE' A
#
# COMPACT_ATOMS: atom_id res chain seq x y z
N GLY A 1 -5.06 -15.71 14.61
CA GLY A 1 -5.03 -14.66 13.56
C GLY A 1 -5.76 -15.14 12.33
N GLN A 2 -6.10 -14.24 11.42
CA GLN A 2 -6.63 -14.59 10.10
C GLN A 2 -5.48 -14.60 9.09
N ARG A 3 -5.63 -15.35 7.99
CA ARG A 3 -4.68 -15.37 6.87
C ARG A 3 -5.45 -15.40 5.56
N TYR A 4 -4.96 -14.63 4.60
CA TYR A 4 -5.49 -14.57 3.25
C TYR A 4 -4.31 -14.64 2.28
N ASP A 5 -4.38 -15.53 1.31
CA ASP A 5 -3.44 -15.56 0.19
C ASP A 5 -4.12 -14.86 -1.00
N VAL A 6 -3.43 -13.92 -1.64
CA VAL A 6 -3.97 -13.09 -2.74
C VAL A 6 -3.11 -13.30 -3.98
N LEU A 7 -3.77 -13.58 -5.11
CA LEU A 7 -3.14 -13.62 -6.43
C LEU A 7 -3.54 -12.36 -7.20
N TRP A 8 -2.56 -11.62 -7.68
CA TRP A 8 -2.77 -10.44 -8.52
C TRP A 8 -1.79 -10.49 -9.69
N ASN A 9 -2.32 -10.39 -10.91
CA ASN A 9 -1.51 -10.31 -12.12
C ASN A 9 -1.40 -8.85 -12.54
N ALA A 10 -0.18 -8.34 -12.66
CA ALA A 10 0.05 -6.99 -13.17
C ALA A 10 -0.25 -6.97 -14.67
N LEU A 11 -1.23 -6.14 -15.08
CA LEU A 11 -1.62 -6.01 -16.49
C LEU A 11 -0.99 -4.80 -17.18
N GLU A 12 -0.56 -3.80 -16.42
CA GLU A 12 0.00 -2.55 -16.93
C GLU A 12 1.24 -2.14 -16.11
N PRO A 13 2.32 -1.67 -16.76
CA PRO A 13 3.45 -1.03 -16.08
C PRO A 13 3.01 0.22 -15.30
N GLY A 14 3.72 0.53 -14.22
CA GLY A 14 3.44 1.71 -13.42
C GLY A 14 3.74 1.54 -11.94
N GLN A 15 3.43 2.58 -11.17
CA GLN A 15 3.53 2.57 -9.72
C GLN A 15 2.15 2.33 -9.10
N TRP A 16 2.01 1.21 -8.40
CA TRP A 16 0.75 0.78 -7.80
C TRP A 16 0.82 0.93 -6.28
N LEU A 17 -0.02 1.80 -5.72
CA LEU A 17 -0.11 2.01 -4.28
C LEU A 17 -0.95 0.89 -3.65
N ILE A 18 -0.37 0.17 -2.68
CA ILE A 18 -1.11 -0.74 -1.80
C ILE A 18 -1.01 -0.22 -0.37
N HIS A 19 -2.16 -0.10 0.30
CA HIS A 19 -2.22 0.41 1.67
C HIS A 19 -3.39 -0.18 2.46
N CYS A 20 -3.36 -0.04 3.78
CA CYS A 20 -4.52 -0.31 4.63
C CYS A 20 -5.59 0.76 4.43
N HIS A 21 -6.86 0.37 4.23
CA HIS A 21 -7.96 1.33 4.04
C HIS A 21 -8.56 1.85 5.37
N ILE A 22 -7.93 1.58 6.52
CA ILE A 22 -8.30 2.19 7.80
C ILE A 22 -7.49 3.48 7.94
N ASN A 23 -8.15 4.64 7.88
CA ASN A 23 -7.47 5.94 7.71
C ASN A 23 -6.34 6.22 8.71
N HIS A 24 -6.51 5.91 10.00
CA HIS A 24 -5.46 6.19 10.98
C HIS A 24 -4.26 5.22 10.88
N HIS A 25 -4.38 4.13 10.12
CA HIS A 25 -3.28 3.20 9.84
C HIS A 25 -2.38 3.66 8.69
N THR A 26 -2.70 4.77 8.01
CA THR A 26 -1.85 5.38 6.97
C THR A 26 -1.05 6.57 7.51
N THR A 27 -0.90 6.70 8.83
CA THR A 27 -0.19 7.79 9.50
C THR A 27 0.86 7.25 10.45
N ASN A 28 1.92 8.03 10.69
CA ASN A 28 2.92 7.73 11.72
C ASN A 28 2.70 8.68 12.89
N ASN A 29 2.32 8.15 14.06
CA ASN A 29 1.97 8.96 15.24
C ASN A 29 0.89 10.02 14.94
N ASN A 30 -0.15 9.65 14.19
CA ASN A 30 -1.23 10.55 13.75
C ASN A 30 -0.79 11.75 12.90
N VAL A 31 0.44 11.71 12.37
CA VAL A 31 0.96 12.72 11.46
C VAL A 31 1.12 12.08 10.07
N GLU A 32 0.66 12.80 9.07
CA GLU A 32 0.95 12.53 7.67
C GLU A 32 2.32 13.16 7.35
N THR A 33 3.22 12.36 6.75
CA THR A 33 4.58 12.78 6.41
C THR A 33 4.89 12.32 4.99
N ASP A 34 5.23 13.24 4.09
CA ASP A 34 5.72 12.94 2.73
C ASP A 34 4.75 12.13 1.84
N GLY A 35 3.45 12.34 1.99
CA GLY A 35 2.37 11.78 1.18
C GLY A 35 1.71 10.53 1.75
N ALA A 36 2.36 9.79 2.67
CA ALA A 36 1.80 8.62 3.35
C ALA A 36 2.62 8.18 4.59
N GLY A 37 2.01 7.39 5.47
CA GLY A 37 2.69 6.70 6.57
C GLY A 37 2.14 5.30 6.82
N GLY A 38 2.52 4.70 7.95
CA GLY A 38 1.96 3.42 8.42
C GLY A 38 2.05 2.28 7.40
N LEU A 39 0.95 1.55 7.20
CA LEU A 39 0.90 0.37 6.33
C LEU A 39 0.67 0.77 4.87
N THR A 40 1.73 1.27 4.23
CA THR A 40 1.72 1.74 2.84
C THR A 40 2.94 1.19 2.08
N MET A 41 2.75 0.76 0.84
CA MET A 41 3.81 0.29 -0.05
C MET A 41 3.49 0.66 -1.50
N ILE A 42 4.54 0.89 -2.30
CA ILE A 42 4.45 1.01 -3.76
C ILE A 42 5.00 -0.28 -4.39
N ILE A 43 4.24 -0.85 -5.30
CA ILE A 43 4.71 -1.90 -6.22
C ILE A 43 5.09 -1.21 -7.52
N ASN A 44 6.38 -1.25 -7.88
CA ASN A 44 6.86 -0.77 -9.17
C ASN A 44 6.78 -1.92 -10.18
N VAL A 45 5.89 -1.81 -11.16
CA VAL A 45 5.78 -2.75 -12.28
C VAL A 45 6.50 -2.14 -13.47
N THR A 46 7.53 -2.83 -13.95
CA THR A 46 8.29 -2.46 -15.15
C THR A 46 7.96 -3.41 -16.30
N GLU A 47 8.26 -3.01 -17.53
CA GLU A 47 8.31 -3.92 -18.69
C GLU A 47 9.35 -5.03 -18.51
#